data_AF-A0A537J769-F1
#
_entry.id   AF-A0A537J769-F1
#
_cell.length_a   1.000
_cell.length_b   1.000
_cell.length_c   1.000
_cell.angle_alpha   90.00
_cell.angle_beta   90.00
_cell.angle_gamma   90.00
#
_symmetry.space_group_name_H-M   'P 1'
#
loop_
_entity.id
_entity.type
_entity.pdbx_description
1 polymer ?
#
loop_
_entity_poly.entity_id
_entity_poly.type
_entity_poly.pdbx_seq_one_letter_code
_entity_poly.pdbx_strand_id
1 'polypeptide(L)'
;MRKVAQWSSEQVVFLDESGVNSGSGERTHGWGPKGRIIPYPVRFQNRANFSILPAMTVDGYIACQVYSGAVNADTFNAFVEHELLPLCNPYPGPNSIIVMDNASIHRSDVCFIIILDSL
;
A
#
# COMPACT_ATOMS: atom_id res chain seq x y z
N MET A 1 -5.27 -16.67 15.42
CA MET A 1 -4.64 -15.60 16.24
C MET A 1 -3.40 -16.04 17.06
N ARG A 2 -2.69 -17.14 16.72
CA ARG A 2 -1.54 -17.66 17.53
C ARG A 2 -0.14 -17.56 16.90
N LYS A 3 -0.01 -17.27 15.59
CA LYS A 3 1.29 -17.23 14.89
C LYS A 3 1.99 -15.85 14.92
N VAL A 4 1.24 -14.77 14.70
CA VAL A 4 1.82 -13.39 14.66
C VAL A 4 2.47 -13.01 16.00
N ALA A 5 1.93 -13.47 17.12
CA ALA A 5 2.47 -13.21 18.45
C ALA A 5 3.85 -13.87 18.73
N GLN A 6 4.36 -14.68 17.79
CA GLN A 6 5.65 -15.37 17.93
C GLN A 6 6.80 -14.64 17.23
N TRP A 7 6.48 -13.65 16.38
CA TRP A 7 7.48 -12.88 15.63
C TRP A 7 7.81 -11.59 16.36
N SER A 8 9.06 -11.19 16.31
CA SER A 8 9.46 -9.87 16.78
C SER A 8 9.08 -8.80 15.75
N SER A 9 8.86 -7.57 16.20
CA SER A 9 8.54 -6.43 15.34
C SER A 9 9.58 -6.21 14.24
N GLU A 10 10.84 -6.49 14.55
CA GLU A 10 11.97 -6.29 13.66
C GLU A 10 12.02 -7.34 12.54
N GLN A 11 11.31 -8.46 12.68
CA GLN A 11 11.23 -9.51 11.66
C GLN A 11 10.18 -9.23 10.59
N VAL A 12 9.24 -8.32 10.85
CA VAL A 12 8.02 -8.17 10.05
C VAL A 12 8.10 -6.95 9.14
N VAL A 13 7.75 -7.16 7.88
CA VAL A 13 7.48 -6.13 6.87
C VAL A 13 6.01 -6.19 6.49
N PHE A 14 5.29 -5.09 6.63
CA PHE A 14 3.92 -4.95 6.15
C PHE A 14 3.94 -4.37 4.74
N LEU A 15 3.28 -5.05 3.81
CA LEU A 15 3.07 -4.56 2.45
C LEU A 15 1.55 -4.44 2.21
N ASP A 16 1.15 -3.32 1.63
CA ASP A 16 -0.25 -2.96 1.36
C ASP A 16 -0.34 -2.18 0.04
N GLU A 17 -1.56 -1.88 -0.43
CA GLU A 17 -1.84 -0.98 -1.54
C GLU A 17 -2.66 0.23 -1.08
N SER A 18 -2.26 1.43 -1.49
CA SER A 18 -3.05 2.65 -1.31
C SER A 18 -3.39 3.31 -2.64
N GLY A 19 -4.69 3.52 -2.90
CA GLY A 19 -5.17 4.27 -4.05
C GLY A 19 -5.36 5.75 -3.73
N VAL A 20 -4.80 6.63 -4.56
CA VAL A 20 -5.00 8.09 -4.47
C VAL A 20 -5.46 8.66 -5.81
N ASN A 21 -6.42 9.58 -5.76
CA ASN A 21 -6.82 10.36 -6.91
C ASN A 21 -6.12 11.73 -6.86
N SER A 22 -5.73 12.29 -8.00
CA SER A 22 -5.11 13.63 -8.07
C SER A 22 -6.00 14.77 -7.53
N GLY A 23 -7.31 14.57 -7.47
CA GLY A 23 -8.24 15.48 -6.80
C GLY A 23 -8.55 15.09 -5.35
N SER A 24 -7.92 14.05 -4.79
CA SER A 24 -7.99 13.73 -3.37
C SER A 24 -7.39 14.89 -2.57
N GLY A 25 -8.17 15.41 -1.62
CA GLY A 25 -7.80 16.60 -0.84
C GLY A 25 -8.41 17.90 -1.35
N GLU A 26 -9.07 17.90 -2.50
CA GLU A 26 -9.86 19.06 -2.92
C GLU A 26 -11.09 19.26 -2.02
N ARG A 27 -11.31 20.52 -1.63
CA ARG A 27 -12.46 20.89 -0.81
C ARG A 27 -13.74 20.89 -1.64
N THR A 28 -14.66 19.99 -1.32
CA THR A 28 -15.97 19.88 -1.99
C THR A 28 -17.09 20.63 -1.27
N HIS A 29 -16.89 21.03 -0.02
CA HIS A 29 -17.91 21.67 0.81
C HIS A 29 -17.34 22.82 1.63
N GLY A 30 -18.16 23.83 1.89
CA GLY A 30 -17.82 24.93 2.78
C GLY A 30 -19.00 25.47 3.56
N TRP A 31 -18.71 26.14 4.68
CA TRP A 31 -19.70 26.77 5.55
C TRP A 31 -19.84 28.25 5.20
N GLY A 32 -21.08 28.71 5.05
CA GLY A 32 -21.40 30.08 4.67
C GLY A 32 -22.87 30.43 4.90
N PRO A 33 -23.25 31.71 4.70
CA PRO A 33 -24.62 32.17 4.91
C PRO A 33 -25.64 31.36 4.09
N LYS A 34 -26.79 31.04 4.70
CA LYS A 34 -27.86 30.30 4.04
C LYS A 34 -28.30 31.02 2.76
N GLY A 35 -28.35 30.28 1.65
CA GLY A 35 -28.74 30.81 0.34
C GLY A 35 -27.63 31.53 -0.43
N ARG A 36 -26.38 31.51 0.05
CA ARG A 36 -25.22 32.05 -0.69
C ARG A 36 -24.29 30.95 -1.19
N ILE A 37 -23.84 31.10 -2.43
CA ILE A 37 -22.78 30.27 -3.03
C ILE A 37 -21.43 30.70 -2.43
N ILE A 38 -20.61 29.73 -2.05
CA ILE A 38 -19.23 29.95 -1.64
C ILE A 38 -18.35 29.64 -2.84
N PRO A 39 -17.75 30.65 -3.49
CA PRO A 39 -16.85 30.39 -4.61
C PRO A 39 -15.59 29.70 -4.09
N TYR A 40 -15.20 28.61 -4.75
CA TYR A 40 -13.94 27.93 -4.51
C TYR A 40 -13.31 27.56 -5.86
N PRO A 41 -12.06 27.96 -6.13
CA PRO A 41 -11.39 27.58 -7.37
C PRO A 41 -11.06 26.09 -7.32
N VAL A 42 -11.65 25.34 -8.26
CA VAL A 42 -11.31 23.93 -8.50
C VAL A 42 -10.42 23.83 -9.72
N ARG A 43 -9.48 22.88 -9.73
CA ARG A 43 -8.70 22.60 -10.94
C ARG A 43 -9.57 21.81 -11.91
N PHE A 44 -9.83 22.38 -13.08
CA PHE A 44 -10.56 21.71 -14.15
C PHE A 44 -9.58 20.85 -14.97
N GLN A 45 -9.09 19.77 -14.37
CA GLN A 45 -8.19 18.81 -15.03
C GLN A 45 -8.75 17.39 -14.94
N ASN A 46 -8.36 16.53 -15.89
CA ASN A 46 -8.66 15.10 -15.82
C ASN A 46 -8.02 14.53 -14.55
N ARG A 47 -8.86 14.03 -13.65
CA ARG A 47 -8.40 13.38 -12.43
C ARG A 47 -7.70 12.07 -12.78
N ALA A 48 -6.40 12.00 -12.58
CA ALA A 48 -5.63 10.77 -12.64
C ALA A 48 -5.77 9.98 -11.32
N ASN A 49 -5.82 8.66 -11.43
CA ASN A 49 -5.67 7.73 -10.30
C ASN A 49 -4.21 7.29 -10.22
N PHE A 50 -3.74 7.05 -9.00
CA PHE A 50 -2.45 6.47 -8.70
C PHE A 50 -2.63 5.38 -7.67
N SER A 51 -1.86 4.31 -7.80
CA SER A 51 -1.72 3.26 -6.79
C SER A 51 -0.33 3.36 -6.19
N ILE A 52 -0.23 3.21 -4.88
CA ILE A 52 1.00 3.29 -4.10
C ILE A 52 1.20 1.91 -3.47
N LEU A 53 2.38 1.32 -3.64
CA LEU A 53 2.80 0.08 -2.98
C LEU A 53 3.87 0.40 -1.93
N PRO A 54 3.49 0.67 -0.67
CA PRO A 54 4.44 0.80 0.42
C PRO A 54 4.78 -0.55 1.08
N ALA A 55 6.06 -0.74 1.41
CA ALA A 55 6.53 -1.77 2.33
C ALA A 55 7.13 -1.12 3.58
N MET A 56 6.60 -1.47 4.76
CA MET A 56 6.88 -0.79 6.03
C MET A 56 7.34 -1.76 7.12
N THR A 57 8.35 -1.34 7.87
CA THR A 57 8.90 -2.02 9.06
C THR A 57 8.59 -1.20 10.32
N VAL A 58 9.01 -1.68 11.49
CA VAL A 58 8.94 -0.91 12.74
C VAL A 58 9.73 0.40 12.68
N ASP A 59 10.76 0.48 11.84
CA ASP A 59 11.61 1.66 11.64
C ASP A 59 11.12 2.58 10.51
N GLY A 60 10.01 2.22 9.85
CA GLY A 60 9.40 2.98 8.75
C GLY A 60 9.46 2.29 7.39
N TYR A 61 9.22 3.06 6.33
CA TYR A 61 9.16 2.54 4.96
C TYR A 61 10.54 2.13 4.45
N ILE A 62 10.65 0.91 3.92
CA ILE A 62 11.88 0.39 3.30
C ILE A 62 11.80 0.38 1.78
N ALA A 63 10.61 0.24 1.22
CA ALA A 63 10.35 0.37 -0.22
C ALA A 63 9.00 1.07 -0.43
N CYS A 64 8.90 1.89 -1.48
CA CYS A 64 7.65 2.54 -1.86
C CYS A 64 7.68 2.89 -3.35
N GLN A 65 6.70 2.41 -4.11
CA GLN A 65 6.58 2.73 -5.54
C GLN A 65 5.18 3.26 -5.87
N VAL A 66 5.12 4.22 -6.78
CA VAL A 66 3.88 4.88 -7.21
C VAL A 66 3.66 4.59 -8.69
N TYR A 67 2.48 4.09 -9.02
CA TYR A 67 2.05 3.78 -10.38
C TYR A 67 0.91 4.69 -10.80
N SER A 68 0.88 5.08 -12.07
CA SER A 68 -0.28 5.73 -12.67
C SER A 68 -1.34 4.69 -13.02
N GLY A 69 -2.57 4.86 -12.52
CA GLY A 69 -3.65 3.90 -12.68
C GLY A 69 -3.63 2.79 -11.63
N ALA A 70 -4.35 1.70 -11.91
CA ALA A 70 -4.45 0.56 -11.02
C ALA A 70 -3.22 -0.36 -11.13
N VAL A 71 -2.81 -0.96 -10.02
CA VAL A 71 -1.83 -2.04 -9.97
C VAL A 71 -2.48 -3.35 -10.39
N ASN A 72 -1.75 -4.17 -11.14
CA ASN A 72 -2.13 -5.53 -11.51
C ASN A 72 -1.13 -6.53 -10.90
N ALA A 73 -1.40 -7.83 -11.04
CA ALA A 73 -0.55 -8.88 -10.49
C ALA A 73 0.90 -8.78 -11.00
N ASP A 74 1.13 -8.46 -12.27
CA ASP A 74 2.47 -8.40 -12.86
C ASP A 74 3.30 -7.26 -12.26
N THR A 75 2.71 -6.05 -12.16
CA THR A 75 3.37 -4.88 -11.55
C THR A 75 3.61 -5.09 -10.06
N PHE A 76 2.67 -5.71 -9.36
CA PHE A 76 2.83 -6.10 -7.97
C PHE A 76 3.99 -7.11 -7.78
N ASN A 77 4.07 -8.15 -8.60
CA ASN A 77 5.14 -9.14 -8.51
C ASN A 77 6.51 -8.54 -8.81
N ALA A 78 6.59 -7.66 -9.82
CA ALA A 78 7.83 -6.96 -10.14
C ALA A 78 8.30 -6.08 -8.97
N PHE A 79 7.39 -5.40 -8.28
CA PHE A 79 7.71 -4.65 -7.06
C PHE A 79 8.26 -5.58 -5.97
N VAL A 80 7.59 -6.70 -5.70
CA VAL A 80 8.04 -7.64 -4.68
C VAL A 80 9.42 -8.19 -5.02
N GLU A 81 9.63 -8.64 -6.25
CA GLU A 81 10.88 -9.29 -6.68
C GLU A 81 12.07 -8.33 -6.73
N HIS A 82 11.86 -7.13 -7.28
CA HIS A 82 12.97 -6.23 -7.62
C HIS A 82 13.18 -5.10 -6.61
N GLU A 83 12.15 -4.69 -5.87
CA GLU A 83 12.24 -3.59 -4.91
C GLU A 83 12.24 -4.07 -3.46
N LEU A 84 11.35 -5.01 -3.11
CA LEU A 84 11.17 -5.44 -1.72
C LEU A 84 12.12 -6.58 -1.30
N LEU A 85 12.13 -7.70 -2.03
CA LEU A 85 12.93 -8.89 -1.64
C LEU A 85 14.43 -8.62 -1.46
N PRO A 86 15.09 -7.73 -2.24
CA PRO A 86 16.49 -7.38 -2.01
C PRO A 86 16.76 -6.71 -0.65
N LEU A 87 15.73 -6.19 0.01
CA LEU A 87 15.80 -5.53 1.32
C LEU A 87 15.40 -6.47 2.48
N CYS A 88 14.94 -7.68 2.16
CA CYS A 88 14.57 -8.70 3.12
C CYS A 88 15.77 -9.59 3.48
N ASN A 89 15.71 -10.22 4.65
CA ASN A 89 16.72 -11.21 5.07
C ASN A 89 16.11 -12.61 5.21
N PRO A 90 16.93 -13.67 5.20
CA PRO A 90 16.46 -15.00 5.56
C PRO A 90 15.90 -15.06 6.99
N TYR A 91 14.78 -15.75 7.18
CA TYR A 91 14.21 -16.01 8.51
C TYR A 91 15.18 -16.83 9.38
N PRO A 92 15.37 -16.51 10.68
CA PRO A 92 14.62 -15.55 11.50
C PRO A 92 15.24 -14.15 11.62
N GLY A 93 16.03 -13.69 10.64
CA GLY A 93 16.63 -12.36 10.64
C GLY A 93 15.62 -11.19 10.59
N PRO A 94 16.08 -9.94 10.72
CA PRO A 94 15.21 -8.77 10.56
C PRO A 94 14.63 -8.69 9.14
N ASN A 95 13.44 -8.12 8.97
CA ASN A 95 12.75 -7.99 7.67
C ASN A 95 12.62 -9.32 6.91
N SER A 96 12.38 -10.42 7.61
CA SER A 96 12.34 -11.78 7.01
C SER A 96 10.94 -12.33 6.80
N ILE A 97 9.91 -11.62 7.27
CA ILE A 97 8.51 -12.03 7.18
C ILE A 97 7.73 -10.90 6.52
N ILE A 98 7.19 -11.16 5.33
CA ILE A 98 6.30 -10.23 4.65
C ILE A 98 4.86 -10.60 5.02
N VAL A 99 4.12 -9.61 5.50
CA VAL A 99 2.70 -9.70 5.88
C VAL A 99 1.89 -8.82 4.93
N MET A 100 0.85 -9.43 4.35
CA MET A 100 -0.08 -8.79 3.41
C MET A 100 -1.48 -9.38 3.57
N ASP A 101 -2.48 -8.65 3.09
CA ASP A 101 -3.85 -9.16 2.96
C ASP A 101 -3.95 -10.19 1.80
N ASN A 102 -5.10 -10.85 1.70
CA ASN A 102 -5.35 -11.86 0.65
C ASN A 102 -6.08 -11.27 -0.57
N ALA A 103 -5.66 -10.12 -1.08
CA ALA A 103 -6.22 -9.58 -2.31
C ALA A 103 -5.93 -10.50 -3.51
N SER A 104 -6.83 -10.50 -4.51
CA SER A 104 -6.69 -11.36 -5.69
C SER A 104 -5.42 -11.11 -6.50
N ILE A 105 -4.92 -9.87 -6.48
CA ILE A 105 -3.67 -9.46 -7.15
C ILE A 105 -2.41 -10.00 -6.46
N HIS A 106 -2.50 -10.42 -5.20
CA HIS A 106 -1.41 -11.05 -4.45
C HIS A 106 -1.31 -12.56 -4.68
N ARG A 107 -2.27 -13.15 -5.41
CA ARG A 107 -2.25 -14.56 -5.77
C ARG A 107 -1.27 -14.75 -6.93
N SER A 108 0.01 -14.70 -6.62
CA SER A 108 1.09 -15.01 -7.53
C SER A 108 1.76 -16.34 -7.19
N ASP A 109 2.52 -16.88 -8.14
CA ASP A 109 3.30 -18.11 -7.96
C ASP A 109 4.51 -17.90 -7.00
N VAL A 110 4.76 -16.66 -6.55
CA VAL A 110 5.86 -16.29 -5.65
C VAL A 110 5.43 -16.55 -4.20
N CYS A 111 5.54 -17.82 -3.80
CA CYS A 111 5.15 -18.31 -2.49
C CYS A 111 6.23 -18.03 -1.43
N PHE A 112 6.27 -16.81 -0.87
CA PHE A 112 7.06 -16.51 0.34
C PHE A 112 6.29 -15.73 1.42
N ILE A 113 4.97 -15.64 1.30
CA ILE A 113 4.14 -14.70 2.06
C ILE A 113 3.24 -15.48 3.02
N ILE A 114 3.25 -15.11 4.30
CA ILE A 114 2.23 -15.58 5.22
C ILE A 114 1.00 -14.69 5.02
N ILE A 115 0.11 -15.16 4.13
CA ILE A 115 -1.21 -14.57 3.90
C ILE A 115 -2.05 -14.81 5.16
N LEU A 116 -2.44 -13.73 5.85
CA LEU A 116 -3.13 -13.83 7.14
C LEU A 116 -4.65 -14.08 7.04
N ASP A 117 -5.26 -14.05 5.85
CA ASP A 117 -6.72 -14.18 5.70
C ASP A 117 -7.19 -15.58 5.28
N SER A 118 -6.63 -16.62 5.89
CA SER A 118 -7.22 -17.98 5.85
C SER A 118 -7.56 -18.48 7.27
N LEU A 119 -8.29 -17.67 8.02
CA LEU A 119 -8.97 -18.05 9.28
C LEU A 119 -10.47 -17.81 9.17
#